data_AF-A0A7S2GIB3-F1
#
_entry.id   AF-A0A7S2GIB3-F1
#
_cell.length_a   1.000
_cell.length_b   1.000
_cell.length_c   1.000
_cell.angle_alpha   90.00
_cell.angle_beta   90.00
_cell.angle_gamma   90.00
#
_symmetry.space_group_name_H-M   'P 1'
#
loop_
_entity.id
_entity.type
_entity.pdbx_description
1 polymer ?
#
loop_
_entity_poly.entity_id
_entity_poly.type
_entity_poly.pdbx_seq_one_letter_code
_entity_poly.pdbx_strand_id
1 'polypeptide(L)'
;QFVLFLGLASDHAGLSCAAVGLFIAFFSIGIGPITWLLAAEVFPLRIRSKAMSMAAFVNRITSAVIATTFLPLSGSMGLARYYLLFACITTGTAVLSFLFVPETKQRTLEQLTKYFNELTHGTERTDARVC
;
A
#
# COMPACT_ATOMS: atom_id res chain seq x y z
N GLN A 1 -8.73 0.86 25.64
CA GLN A 1 -7.34 1.26 25.37
C GLN A 1 -7.22 2.60 24.62
N PHE A 2 -8.14 2.95 23.71
CA PHE A 2 -8.12 4.17 22.89
C PHE A 2 -8.42 5.50 23.64
N VAL A 3 -9.14 5.45 24.78
CA VAL A 3 -9.59 6.64 25.51
C VAL A 3 -8.54 7.16 26.51
N LEU A 4 -7.62 6.29 26.95
CA LEU A 4 -6.61 6.63 27.97
C LEU A 4 -5.48 7.52 27.42
N PHE A 5 -5.25 7.49 26.09
CA PHE A 5 -4.26 8.34 25.41
C PHE A 5 -4.72 9.80 25.24
N LEU A 6 -6.03 10.06 25.26
CA LEU A 6 -6.61 11.39 25.16
C LEU A 6 -6.60 12.14 26.50
N GLY A 7 -6.54 11.41 27.62
CA GLY A 7 -6.57 11.97 28.98
C GLY A 7 -5.25 12.54 29.52
N LEU A 8 -4.11 12.33 28.83
CA LEU A 8 -2.80 12.88 29.21
C LEU A 8 -2.37 14.07 28.34
N ALA A 9 -3.28 14.63 27.54
CA ALA A 9 -3.01 15.81 26.72
C ALA A 9 -3.09 17.11 27.55
N SER A 10 -2.19 17.26 28.52
CA SER A 10 -1.93 18.55 29.19
C SER A 10 -0.46 18.96 29.18
N ASP A 11 0.41 18.18 28.50
CA ASP A 11 1.81 18.49 28.26
C ASP A 11 2.10 18.57 26.75
N HIS A 12 3.09 19.39 26.34
CA HIS A 12 3.52 19.53 24.94
C HIS A 12 3.88 18.19 24.26
N ALA A 13 4.27 17.18 25.06
CA ALA A 13 4.54 15.82 24.61
C ALA A 13 3.25 15.03 24.26
N GLY A 14 2.15 15.26 24.98
CA GLY A 14 0.87 14.57 24.76
C GLY A 14 0.23 14.93 23.43
N LEU A 15 0.34 16.19 23.00
CA LEU A 15 -0.15 16.65 21.70
C LEU A 15 0.54 15.92 20.52
N SER A 16 1.86 15.73 20.61
CA SER A 16 2.63 15.06 19.57
C SER A 16 2.25 13.58 19.43
N CYS A 17 2.07 12.90 20.57
CA CYS A 17 1.63 11.52 20.58
C CYS A 17 0.20 11.36 20.04
N ALA A 18 -0.71 12.26 20.40
CA ALA A 18 -2.08 12.25 19.89
C ALA A 18 -2.13 12.49 18.37
N ALA A 19 -1.35 13.43 17.85
CA ALA A 19 -1.28 13.72 16.42
C ALA A 19 -0.77 12.52 15.60
N VAL A 20 0.30 11.87 16.07
CA VAL A 20 0.84 10.65 15.43
C VAL A 20 -0.15 9.49 15.53
N GLY A 21 -0.81 9.32 16.68
CA GLY A 21 -1.84 8.29 16.86
C GLY A 21 -3.04 8.47 15.92
N LEU A 22 -3.51 9.71 15.75
CA LEU A 22 -4.59 10.05 14.84
C LEU A 22 -4.19 9.77 13.38
N PHE A 23 -2.97 10.16 12.98
CA PHE A 23 -2.42 9.89 11.66
C PHE A 23 -2.38 8.37 11.36
N ILE A 24 -1.89 7.56 12.30
CA ILE A 24 -1.84 6.11 12.15
C ILE A 24 -3.25 5.51 12.05
N ALA A 25 -4.21 6.03 12.81
CA ALA A 25 -5.60 5.57 12.75
C ALA A 25 -6.24 5.81 11.37
N PHE A 26 -6.07 7.02 10.82
CA PHE A 26 -6.53 7.32 9.45
C PHE A 26 -5.83 6.46 8.40
N PHE A 27 -4.51 6.24 8.53
CA PHE A 27 -3.76 5.37 7.64
C PHE A 27 -4.25 3.91 7.69
N SER A 28 -4.54 3.40 8.89
CA SER A 28 -4.98 2.03 9.10
C SER A 28 -6.38 1.75 8.59
N ILE A 29 -7.29 2.74 8.63
CA ILE A 29 -8.66 2.59 8.12
C ILE A 29 -8.70 2.78 6.59
N GLY A 30 -7.88 3.68 6.05
CA GLY A 30 -7.86 3.97 4.62
C GLY A 30 -6.85 3.14 3.85
N ILE A 31 -5.60 3.59 3.84
CA ILE A 31 -4.58 3.16 2.87
C ILE A 31 -4.23 1.67 3.02
N GLY A 32 -4.20 1.14 4.25
CA GLY A 32 -3.90 -0.26 4.50
C GLY A 32 -4.84 -1.22 3.75
N PRO A 33 -6.11 -1.34 4.13
CA PRO A 33 -7.03 -2.27 3.48
C PRO A 33 -7.34 -1.91 2.02
N ILE A 34 -7.42 -0.62 1.68
CA ILE A 34 -7.78 -0.17 0.33
C ILE A 34 -6.70 -0.54 -0.69
N THR A 35 -5.41 -0.43 -0.37
CA THR A 35 -4.34 -0.79 -1.32
C THR A 35 -4.30 -2.29 -1.62
N TRP A 36 -4.49 -3.14 -0.61
CA TRP A 36 -4.58 -4.59 -0.81
C TRP A 36 -5.85 -4.99 -1.57
N LEU A 37 -6.97 -4.29 -1.35
CA LEU A 37 -8.22 -4.47 -2.09
C LEU A 37 -8.07 -4.06 -3.57
N LEU A 38 -7.51 -2.88 -3.83
CA LEU A 38 -7.27 -2.40 -5.19
C LEU A 38 -6.32 -3.32 -5.96
N ALA A 39 -5.24 -3.78 -5.33
CA ALA A 39 -4.36 -4.78 -5.95
C ALA A 39 -5.14 -6.05 -6.32
N ALA A 40 -6.05 -6.49 -5.44
CA ALA A 40 -6.93 -7.63 -5.69
C ALA A 40 -7.98 -7.41 -6.80
N GLU A 41 -8.39 -6.17 -7.06
CA GLU A 41 -9.36 -5.78 -8.11
C GLU A 41 -8.71 -5.56 -9.48
N VAL A 42 -7.47 -5.06 -9.51
CA VAL A 42 -6.71 -4.79 -10.74
C VAL A 42 -6.26 -6.09 -11.42
N PHE A 43 -5.91 -7.13 -10.65
CA PHE A 43 -5.38 -8.37 -11.21
C PHE A 43 -6.49 -9.38 -11.59
N PRO A 44 -6.47 -9.94 -12.82
CA PRO A 44 -7.40 -10.99 -13.20
C PRO A 44 -7.20 -12.26 -12.36
N LEU A 45 -8.30 -12.99 -12.10
CA LEU A 45 -8.38 -14.12 -11.16
C LEU A 45 -7.27 -15.17 -11.34
N ARG A 46 -6.78 -15.37 -12.57
CA ARG A 46 -5.74 -16.37 -12.89
C ARG A 46 -4.34 -16.03 -12.37
N ILE A 47 -3.98 -14.74 -12.28
CA ILE A 47 -2.63 -14.31 -11.85
C ILE A 47 -2.62 -13.63 -10.49
N ARG A 48 -3.80 -13.38 -9.90
CA ARG A 48 -3.96 -12.66 -8.64
C ARG A 48 -3.10 -13.24 -7.52
N SER A 49 -3.05 -14.56 -7.34
CA SER A 49 -2.24 -15.19 -6.28
C SER A 49 -0.73 -14.95 -6.46
N LYS A 50 -0.22 -15.03 -7.70
CA LYS A 50 1.19 -14.77 -8.03
C LYS A 50 1.55 -13.29 -7.89
N ALA A 51 0.66 -12.39 -8.30
CA ALA A 51 0.88 -10.95 -8.16
C ALA A 51 0.86 -10.51 -6.68
N MET A 52 -0.08 -11.05 -5.90
CA MET A 52 -0.20 -10.72 -4.48
C MET A 52 0.97 -11.29 -3.65
N SER A 53 1.51 -12.47 -4.00
CA SER A 53 2.70 -12.99 -3.32
C SER A 53 3.95 -12.17 -3.62
N MET A 54 4.12 -11.68 -4.86
CA MET A 54 5.20 -10.76 -5.22
C MET A 54 5.07 -9.43 -4.46
N ALA A 55 3.86 -8.87 -4.38
CA ALA A 55 3.61 -7.66 -3.59
C ALA A 55 3.93 -7.87 -2.10
N ALA A 56 3.53 -9.01 -1.53
CA ALA A 56 3.86 -9.37 -0.16
C ALA A 56 5.38 -9.53 0.05
N PHE A 57 6.09 -10.11 -0.91
CA PHE A 57 7.54 -10.25 -0.85
C PHE A 57 8.25 -8.88 -0.85
N VAL A 58 7.86 -7.98 -1.76
CA VAL A 58 8.38 -6.61 -1.80
C VAL A 58 8.07 -5.88 -0.49
N ASN A 59 6.84 -5.99 0.02
CA ASN A 59 6.46 -5.38 1.30
C ASN A 59 7.30 -5.91 2.48
N ARG A 60 7.64 -7.20 2.47
CA ARG A 60 8.52 -7.80 3.49
C ARG A 60 9.96 -7.32 3.38
N ILE A 61 10.49 -7.20 2.16
CA ILE A 61 11.82 -6.63 1.92
C ILE A 61 11.85 -5.18 2.40
N THR A 62 10.88 -4.36 2.04
CA THR A 62 10.79 -2.96 2.49
C THR A 62 10.77 -2.90 4.01
N SER A 63 9.98 -3.74 4.68
CA SER A 63 9.95 -3.80 6.14
C SER A 63 11.32 -4.19 6.73
N ALA A 64 12.04 -5.11 6.11
CA ALA A 64 13.39 -5.51 6.53
C ALA A 64 14.40 -4.36 6.34
N VAL A 65 14.36 -3.64 5.22
CA VAL A 65 15.21 -2.47 4.94
C VAL A 65 14.95 -1.36 5.96
N ILE A 66 13.69 -1.12 6.32
CA ILE A 66 13.34 -0.12 7.34
C ILE A 66 13.89 -0.55 8.70
N ALA A 67 13.73 -1.82 9.07
CA ALA A 67 14.24 -2.34 10.33
C ALA A 67 15.76 -2.24 10.45
N THR A 68 16.50 -2.53 9.36
CA THR A 68 17.96 -2.41 9.35
C THR A 68 18.45 -0.96 9.32
N THR A 69 17.71 -0.07 8.66
CA THR A 69 18.06 1.35 8.57
C THR A 69 17.67 2.14 9.83
N PHE A 70 16.67 1.68 10.58
CA PHE A 70 16.19 2.36 11.79
C PHE A 70 17.27 2.53 12.86
N LEU A 71 18.06 1.49 13.15
CA LEU A 71 19.10 1.52 14.17
C LEU A 71 20.19 2.58 13.92
N PRO A 72 20.82 2.66 12.74
CA PRO A 72 21.83 3.68 12.46
C PRO A 72 21.24 5.10 12.31
N LEU A 73 20.04 5.24 11.74
CA LEU A 73 19.44 6.56 11.49
C LEU A 73 18.85 7.20 12.75
N SER A 74 18.31 6.38 13.66
CA SER A 74 17.79 6.87 14.95
C SER A 74 18.88 7.44 15.85
N GLY A 75 20.11 6.89 15.80
CA GLY A 75 21.25 7.38 16.57
C GLY A 75 21.81 8.72 16.08
N SER A 76 21.74 9.03 14.78
CA SER A 76 22.29 10.26 14.21
C SER A 76 21.26 11.39 14.09
N MET A 77 20.04 11.08 13.65
CA MET A 77 18.99 12.07 13.39
C MET A 77 17.95 12.16 14.50
N GLY A 78 17.93 11.25 15.47
CA GLY A 78 16.91 11.26 16.52
C GLY A 78 15.51 10.86 16.03
N LEU A 79 14.72 10.29 16.95
CA LEU A 79 13.45 9.64 16.63
C LEU A 79 12.43 10.56 15.92
N ALA A 80 12.30 11.80 16.39
CA ALA A 80 11.29 12.73 15.90
C ALA A 80 11.48 13.09 14.42
N ARG A 81 12.72 13.36 13.99
CA ARG A 81 13.04 13.70 12.59
C ARG A 81 12.87 12.48 11.67
N TYR A 82 13.23 11.30 12.16
CA TYR A 82 13.03 10.04 11.43
C TYR A 82 11.55 9.79 11.13
N TYR A 83 10.67 9.90 12.12
CA TYR A 83 9.23 9.71 11.93
C TYR A 83 8.60 10.79 11.05
N LEU A 84 9.05 12.05 11.13
CA LEU A 84 8.57 13.11 10.24
C LEU A 84 8.92 12.85 8.77
N LEU A 85 10.15 12.41 8.47
CA LEU A 85 10.55 12.03 7.11
C LEU A 85 9.68 10.90 6.56
N PHE A 86 9.42 9.87 7.39
CA PHE A 86 8.52 8.78 7.03
C PHE A 86 7.08 9.25 6.79
N ALA A 87 6.59 10.18 7.62
CA ALA A 87 5.25 10.76 7.44
C ALA A 87 5.14 11.55 6.12
N CYS A 88 6.18 12.33 5.76
CA CYS A 88 6.23 13.04 4.49
C CYS A 88 6.23 12.09 3.28
N ILE A 89 7.07 11.04 3.32
CA ILE A 89 7.14 10.04 2.24
C ILE A 89 5.81 9.30 2.09
N THR A 90 5.19 8.94 3.21
CA THR A 90 3.88 8.25 3.22
C THR A 90 2.78 9.15 2.66
N THR A 91 2.76 10.43 3.05
CA THR A 91 1.81 11.41 2.53
C THR A 91 2.01 11.65 1.03
N GLY A 92 3.27 11.75 0.57
CA GLY A 92 3.59 11.87 -0.85
C GLY A 92 3.11 10.66 -1.65
N THR A 93 3.33 9.45 -1.11
CA THR A 93 2.84 8.20 -1.73
C THR A 93 1.31 8.17 -1.77
N ALA A 94 0.64 8.64 -0.72
CA ALA A 94 -0.83 8.73 -0.68
C ALA A 94 -1.39 9.70 -1.73
N VAL A 95 -0.77 10.88 -1.86
CA VAL A 95 -1.15 11.88 -2.87
C VAL A 95 -0.89 11.36 -4.28
N LEU A 96 0.27 10.74 -4.51
CA LEU A 96 0.59 10.11 -5.79
C LEU A 96 -0.40 8.99 -6.11
N SER A 97 -0.75 8.16 -5.13
CA SER A 97 -1.75 7.10 -5.32
C SER A 97 -3.13 7.69 -5.65
N PHE A 98 -3.52 8.80 -5.02
CA PHE A 98 -4.79 9.48 -5.31
C PHE A 98 -4.81 10.12 -6.71
N LEU A 99 -3.67 10.62 -7.20
CA LEU A 99 -3.56 11.23 -8.54
C LEU A 99 -3.35 10.20 -9.66
N PHE A 100 -2.53 9.17 -9.43
CA PHE A 100 -2.16 8.16 -10.43
C PHE A 100 -3.11 6.96 -10.49
N VAL A 101 -3.91 6.72 -9.45
CA VAL A 101 -5.00 5.75 -9.51
C VAL A 101 -6.29 6.51 -9.80
N PRO A 102 -6.59 6.82 -11.08
CA PRO A 102 -7.90 7.31 -11.44
C PRO A 102 -8.91 6.24 -11.04
N GLU A 103 -9.88 6.65 -10.22
CA GLU A 103 -11.04 5.88 -9.75
C GLU A 103 -11.40 4.70 -10.68
N THR A 104 -10.94 3.51 -10.32
CA THR A 104 -11.26 2.24 -11.00
C THR A 104 -12.67 1.75 -10.65
N LYS A 105 -13.56 2.59 -10.12
CA LYS A 105 -14.92 2.20 -9.71
C LYS A 105 -15.91 1.88 -10.83
N GLN A 106 -15.58 2.06 -12.12
CA GLN A 106 -16.58 1.94 -13.20
C GLN A 106 -16.24 0.98 -14.34
N ARG A 107 -15.30 0.05 -14.16
CA ARG A 107 -15.10 -1.05 -15.12
C ARG A 107 -15.25 -2.38 -14.38
N THR A 108 -16.38 -3.05 -14.60
CA THR A 108 -16.65 -4.37 -14.02
C THR A 108 -15.57 -5.36 -14.45
N LEU A 109 -15.11 -6.20 -13.51
CA LEU A 109 -14.16 -7.32 -13.70
C LEU A 109 -14.49 -8.21 -14.93
N GLU A 110 -15.76 -8.21 -15.37
CA GLU A 110 -16.23 -8.91 -16.56
C GLU A 110 -15.72 -8.33 -17.89
N GLN A 111 -15.58 -7.00 -18.02
CA GLN A 111 -15.13 -6.40 -19.29
C GLN A 111 -13.64 -6.67 -19.55
N LEU A 112 -12.82 -6.69 -18.50
CA LEU A 112 -11.40 -7.01 -18.60
C LEU A 112 -11.18 -8.50 -18.91
N THR A 113 -12.02 -9.38 -18.33
CA THR A 113 -11.99 -10.82 -18.60
C THR A 113 -12.43 -11.16 -20.03
N LYS A 114 -13.46 -10.48 -20.56
CA LYS A 114 -13.88 -10.64 -21.96
C LYS A 114 -12.80 -10.23 -22.95
N TYR A 115 -12.13 -9.09 -22.70
CA TYR A 115 -11.05 -8.60 -23.56
C TYR A 115 -9.83 -9.55 -23.58
N PHE A 116 -9.44 -10.09 -22.43
CA PHE A 116 -8.32 -11.05 -22.36
C PHE A 116 -8.67 -12.43 -22.96
N ASN A 117 -9.91 -12.90 -22.84
CA ASN A 117 -10.33 -14.15 -23.48
C ASN A 117 -10.32 -14.05 -25.01
N GLU A 118 -10.78 -12.92 -25.59
CA GLU A 118 -10.68 -12.70 -27.04
C GLU A 118 -9.23 -12.71 -27.55
N LEU A 119 -8.29 -12.12 -26.80
CA LEU A 119 -6.86 -12.14 -27.16
C LEU A 119 -6.24 -13.54 -27.04
N THR A 120 -6.68 -14.37 -26.10
CA THR A 120 -6.12 -15.71 -25.88
C THR A 120 -6.56 -16.71 -26.95
N HIS A 121 -7.77 -16.58 -27.51
CA HIS A 121 -8.21 -17.40 -28.65
C HIS A 121 -7.43 -17.13 -29.95
N GLY A 122 -6.72 -16.01 -30.06
CA GLY A 122 -5.80 -15.73 -31.16
C GLY A 122 -4.48 -16.49 -31.06
N THR A 123 -3.99 -16.73 -29.83
CA THR A 123 -2.65 -17.28 -29.59
C THR A 123 -2.59 -18.81 -29.72
N GLU A 124 -3.69 -19.54 -29.44
CA GLU A 124 -3.73 -20.99 -29.71
C GLU A 124 -3.57 -21.33 -31.19
N ARG A 125 -3.96 -20.42 -32.10
CA ARG A 125 -3.86 -20.65 -33.55
C ARG A 125 -2.47 -20.41 -34.13
N THR A 126 -1.59 -19.76 -33.37
CA THR A 126 -0.20 -19.52 -33.78
C THR A 126 0.73 -20.59 -33.22
N ASP A 127 0.49 -21.08 -31.99
CA ASP A 127 1.30 -22.16 -31.40
C ASP A 127 1.02 -23.52 -32.09
N ALA A 128 -0.23 -23.77 -32.51
CA ALA A 128 -0.59 -24.98 -33.27
C ALA A 128 -0.15 -24.96 -34.75
N ARG A 129 0.49 -23.88 -35.23
CA ARG A 129 1.08 -23.80 -36.59
C ARG A 129 2.60 -23.94 -36.60
N VAL A 130 3.24 -24.03 -35.43
CA VAL A 130 4.71 -24.12 -35.26
C VAL A 130 5.15 -25.52 -34.80
N CYS A 131 4.21 -26.47 -34.72
CA CYS A 131 4.48 -27.90 -34.56
C CYS A 131 4.01 -28.62 -35.84
#